data_AF-A0AAW8IBU7-F1
#
_entry.id   AF-A0AAW8IBU7-F1
#
_cell.length_a   1.000
_cell.length_b   1.000
_cell.length_c   1.000
_cell.angle_alpha   90.00
_cell.angle_beta   90.00
_cell.angle_gamma   90.00
#
_symmetry.space_group_name_H-M   'P 1'
#
loop_
_entity.id
_entity.type
_entity.pdbx_description
1 polymer ?
#
loop_
_entity_poly.entity_id
_entity_poly.type
_entity_poly.pdbx_seq_one_letter_code
_entity_poly.pdbx_strand_id
1 'polypeptide(L)'
;MNLDQNIYSKESVKARMLQNATKVWGLKSPQSLDPFVKLLIDAFSTEIFKANNEIQTVNARILEKLAKLLTPSIYTHPIPAHALAYTSPFESSEILLEHTEFFFRKHMNSTVKSESDKQLNIPFTPIGSVRTNKAQTAIMFVGNTCYSLDERLNKIPISRFQGRPEDYRKVTIGIDVSKFTNEKFPKTLSIYCSNPAFEHLDFVYKLLPYSTVSSNGNPMFIKEGITYVKNKEAEGYEQIFHEQSIKTKIIDDIKSIYSHKFVEVTGLSRDLFIRELPEDLNFLKGKEEIEKYLGGKEYLWLTFEFPPQFSAEILDNFTFVLNAFPVYNRGWKKTEYSLDIMGNNIPLITEEAEHFLYVDEVQDGEGRKYTEIPFTPSDNLKKGLYTVRKGGMERFNNRNAVDMISNVLELTRDEIAAFSLLNRDNVKGMLGEMSDKMKSMVQKVNNAKRNIRQELNYVIMEPVEKTDHTYAAFWITHCTFANHMRPGTELSNQLKSQSMILLTETIGGAEEQKGSDSIQAYKYALTTRDKIISLEDVKNYCRMVLKDELKDVRVKRGTMISNKPKEGFVRTVEVEIVPNNYSFYGRMYWENMANILRNQIVAKAIDGIEYLVKISNEDTDFFEN
;
A
#
# COMPACT_ATOMS: atom_id res chain seq x y z
N MET A 1 8.10 -16.14 29.04
CA MET A 1 6.81 -16.84 29.01
C MET A 1 7.06 -18.21 28.36
N ASN A 2 7.22 -19.28 29.15
CA ASN A 2 7.58 -20.64 28.65
C ASN A 2 7.24 -21.75 29.66
N LEU A 3 6.12 -21.63 30.38
CA LEU A 3 5.69 -22.65 31.34
C LEU A 3 4.86 -23.77 30.67
N ASP A 4 4.10 -23.48 29.61
CA ASP A 4 3.24 -24.48 28.97
C ASP A 4 4.00 -25.45 28.03
N GLN A 5 5.12 -25.05 27.44
CA GLN A 5 5.91 -25.95 26.57
C GLN A 5 6.55 -27.11 27.34
N ASN A 6 6.90 -26.93 28.62
CA ASN A 6 7.53 -27.97 29.44
C ASN A 6 6.56 -29.05 29.92
N ILE A 7 5.25 -28.78 29.90
CA ILE A 7 4.22 -29.73 30.33
C ILE A 7 3.97 -30.82 29.29
N TYR A 8 4.42 -30.65 28.04
CA TYR A 8 4.15 -31.57 26.95
C TYR A 8 5.40 -32.08 26.23
N SER A 9 6.60 -31.93 26.81
CA SER A 9 7.82 -32.54 26.25
C SER A 9 7.75 -34.06 26.23
N LYS A 10 8.45 -34.70 25.30
CA LYS A 10 8.53 -36.18 25.21
C LYS A 10 8.96 -36.77 26.56
N GLU A 11 9.94 -36.18 27.22
CA GLU A 11 10.43 -36.62 28.53
C GLU A 11 9.35 -36.49 29.61
N SER A 12 8.54 -35.43 29.61
CA SER A 12 7.46 -35.24 30.56
C SER A 12 6.31 -36.23 30.37
N VAL A 13 5.98 -36.57 29.12
CA VAL A 13 4.96 -37.58 28.77
C VAL A 13 5.46 -38.96 29.20
N LYS A 14 6.70 -39.30 28.83
CA LYS A 14 7.36 -40.56 29.23
C LYS A 14 7.43 -40.72 30.74
N ALA A 15 7.84 -39.68 31.47
CA ALA A 15 7.93 -39.71 32.94
C ALA A 15 6.56 -39.95 33.59
N ARG A 16 5.49 -39.30 33.11
CA ARG A 16 4.13 -39.51 33.59
C ARG A 16 3.62 -40.92 33.29
N MET A 17 3.87 -41.43 32.08
CA MET A 17 3.50 -42.80 31.71
C MET A 17 4.23 -43.84 32.56
N LEU A 18 5.54 -43.64 32.83
CA LEU A 18 6.32 -44.52 33.71
C LEU A 18 5.82 -44.49 35.15
N GLN A 19 5.49 -43.30 35.68
CA GLN A 19 4.92 -43.17 37.02
C GLN A 19 3.55 -43.85 37.14
N ASN A 20 2.68 -43.69 36.14
CA ASN A 20 1.37 -44.35 36.13
C ASN A 20 1.52 -45.88 36.02
N ALA A 21 2.39 -46.38 35.13
CA ALA A 21 2.65 -47.81 35.01
C ALA A 21 3.19 -48.41 36.32
N THR A 22 4.09 -47.70 37.01
CA THR A 22 4.65 -48.09 38.30
C THR A 22 3.57 -48.16 39.39
N LYS A 23 2.63 -47.19 39.41
CA LYS A 23 1.49 -47.17 40.32
C LYS A 23 0.50 -48.31 40.06
N VAL A 24 0.13 -48.55 38.79
CA VAL A 24 -0.82 -49.61 38.40
C VAL A 24 -0.28 -51.00 38.73
N TRP A 25 1.03 -51.22 38.58
CA TRP A 25 1.67 -52.48 38.93
C TRP A 25 2.19 -52.56 40.37
N GLY A 26 1.93 -51.55 41.22
CA GLY A 26 2.32 -51.57 42.63
C GLY A 26 3.83 -51.62 42.89
N LEU A 27 4.63 -51.13 41.95
CA LEU A 27 6.09 -51.16 42.02
C LEU A 27 6.63 -49.95 42.81
N LYS A 28 7.76 -50.12 43.52
CA LYS A 28 8.37 -49.05 44.32
C LYS A 28 9.17 -48.04 43.50
N SER A 29 9.64 -48.42 42.30
CA SER A 29 10.47 -47.55 41.45
C SER A 29 10.23 -47.82 39.96
N PRO A 30 10.22 -46.78 39.10
CA PRO A 30 10.17 -46.95 37.64
C PRO A 30 11.35 -47.74 37.06
N GLN A 31 12.44 -47.89 37.82
CA GLN A 31 13.61 -48.68 37.41
C GLN A 31 13.34 -50.19 37.44
N SER A 32 12.38 -50.66 38.26
CA SER A 32 12.02 -52.08 38.33
C SER A 32 11.03 -52.53 37.25
N LEU A 33 10.63 -51.62 36.35
CA LEU A 33 9.84 -51.97 35.17
C LEU A 33 10.71 -52.74 34.16
N ASP A 34 10.08 -53.74 33.53
CA ASP A 34 10.68 -54.53 32.46
C ASP A 34 11.26 -53.63 31.34
N PRO A 35 12.49 -53.87 30.86
CA PRO A 35 13.07 -53.18 29.71
C PRO A 35 12.18 -53.12 28.47
N PHE A 36 11.40 -54.17 28.17
CA PHE A 36 10.47 -54.20 27.05
C PHE A 36 9.31 -53.21 27.24
N VAL A 37 8.76 -53.14 28.46
CA VAL A 37 7.75 -52.16 28.83
C VAL A 37 8.29 -50.74 28.73
N LYS A 38 9.55 -50.51 29.13
CA LYS A 38 10.20 -49.20 28.97
C LYS A 38 10.36 -48.81 27.51
N LEU A 39 10.71 -49.75 26.63
CA LEU A 39 10.77 -49.53 25.18
C LEU A 39 9.39 -49.20 24.59
N LEU A 40 8.35 -49.94 24.98
CA LEU A 40 6.98 -49.65 24.55
C LEU A 40 6.53 -48.26 25.02
N ILE A 41 6.76 -47.91 26.28
CA ILE A 41 6.41 -46.59 26.81
C ILE A 41 7.20 -45.48 26.08
N ASP A 42 8.44 -45.73 25.68
CA ASP A 42 9.22 -44.77 24.90
C ASP A 42 8.64 -44.56 23.48
N ALA A 43 8.27 -45.65 22.80
CA ALA A 43 7.60 -45.60 21.51
C ALA A 43 6.24 -44.87 21.61
N PHE A 44 5.40 -45.25 22.58
CA PHE A 44 4.11 -44.59 22.82
C PHE A 44 4.25 -43.12 23.20
N SER A 45 5.24 -42.76 24.02
CA SER A 45 5.49 -41.36 24.36
C SER A 45 5.86 -40.52 23.14
N THR A 46 6.55 -41.12 22.16
CA THR A 46 6.90 -40.49 20.90
C THR A 46 5.66 -40.26 20.04
N GLU A 47 4.79 -41.26 19.90
CA GLU A 47 3.54 -41.13 19.14
C GLU A 47 2.56 -40.15 19.79
N ILE A 48 2.43 -40.15 21.11
CA ILE A 48 1.60 -39.16 21.83
C ILE A 48 2.16 -37.75 21.67
N PHE A 49 3.49 -37.60 21.73
CA PHE A 49 4.13 -36.30 21.51
C PHE A 49 3.88 -35.78 20.09
N LYS A 50 4.00 -36.65 19.08
CA LYS A 50 3.65 -36.32 17.68
C LYS A 50 2.18 -35.91 17.57
N ALA A 51 1.26 -36.72 18.10
CA ALA A 51 -0.17 -36.43 18.07
C ALA A 51 -0.51 -35.10 18.74
N ASN A 52 0.12 -34.77 19.87
CA ASN A 52 -0.09 -33.50 20.54
C ASN A 52 0.45 -32.31 19.74
N ASN A 53 1.62 -32.45 19.11
CA ASN A 53 2.14 -31.41 18.20
C ASN A 53 1.22 -31.23 16.99
N GLU A 54 0.65 -32.31 16.45
CA GLU A 54 -0.36 -32.23 15.40
C GLU A 54 -1.61 -31.49 15.87
N ILE A 55 -2.12 -31.78 17.07
CA ILE A 55 -3.27 -31.07 17.66
C ILE A 55 -2.97 -29.57 17.80
N GLN A 56 -1.81 -29.20 18.34
CA GLN A 56 -1.41 -27.79 18.47
C GLN A 56 -1.32 -27.11 17.10
N THR A 57 -0.76 -27.82 16.11
CA THR A 57 -0.68 -27.33 14.74
C THR A 57 -2.08 -27.17 14.12
N VAL A 58 -3.01 -28.09 14.39
CA VAL A 58 -4.40 -28.02 13.94
C VAL A 58 -5.13 -26.84 14.61
N ASN A 59 -4.96 -26.64 15.92
CA ASN A 59 -5.56 -25.50 16.62
C ASN A 59 -5.06 -24.17 16.05
N ALA A 60 -3.75 -24.05 15.81
CA ALA A 60 -3.18 -22.86 15.17
C ALA A 60 -3.78 -22.65 13.77
N ARG A 61 -3.94 -23.70 12.96
CA ARG A 61 -4.58 -23.62 11.64
C ARG A 61 -6.06 -23.25 11.71
N ILE A 62 -6.82 -23.78 12.67
CA ILE A 62 -8.24 -23.45 12.86
C ILE A 62 -8.36 -21.97 13.23
N LEU A 63 -7.54 -21.52 14.18
CA LEU A 63 -7.51 -20.11 14.57
C LEU A 63 -7.15 -19.21 13.40
N GLU A 64 -6.12 -19.55 12.63
CA GLU A 64 -5.72 -18.79 11.43
C GLU A 64 -6.82 -18.78 10.37
N LYS A 65 -7.50 -19.90 10.16
CA LYS A 65 -8.62 -20.01 9.20
C LYS A 65 -9.82 -19.17 9.66
N LEU A 66 -10.17 -19.21 10.94
CA LEU A 66 -11.24 -18.38 11.50
C LEU A 66 -10.87 -16.89 11.43
N ALA A 67 -9.63 -16.54 11.74
CA ALA A 67 -9.12 -15.18 11.60
C ALA A 67 -9.21 -14.71 10.15
N LYS A 68 -8.77 -15.52 9.18
CA LYS A 68 -8.88 -15.20 7.73
C LYS A 68 -10.32 -15.02 7.26
N LEU A 69 -11.27 -15.79 7.78
CA LEU A 69 -12.68 -15.67 7.40
C LEU A 69 -13.36 -14.44 7.99
N LEU A 70 -12.94 -14.00 9.17
CA LEU A 70 -13.58 -12.92 9.91
C LEU A 70 -12.85 -11.58 9.79
N THR A 71 -11.58 -11.58 9.35
CA THR A 71 -10.82 -10.36 9.06
C THR A 71 -11.15 -9.91 7.64
N PRO A 72 -11.64 -8.68 7.45
CA PRO A 72 -11.71 -8.07 6.12
C PRO A 72 -10.33 -8.11 5.48
N SER A 73 -10.28 -8.60 4.24
CA SER A 73 -9.02 -8.86 3.52
C SER A 73 -8.10 -7.64 3.45
N ILE A 74 -8.66 -6.42 3.49
CA ILE A 74 -7.91 -5.16 3.38
C ILE A 74 -6.75 -5.02 4.38
N TYR A 75 -6.93 -5.39 5.65
CA TYR A 75 -5.87 -5.14 6.66
C TYR A 75 -4.74 -6.16 6.60
N THR A 76 -5.01 -7.30 5.98
CA THR A 76 -4.01 -8.32 5.71
C THR A 76 -3.47 -8.23 4.30
N HIS A 77 -3.91 -7.27 3.47
CA HIS A 77 -3.56 -7.20 2.06
C HIS A 77 -2.20 -6.52 1.82
N PRO A 78 -1.47 -6.85 0.74
CA PRO A 78 -0.33 -6.05 0.30
C PRO A 78 -0.72 -4.59 0.07
N ILE A 79 0.11 -3.66 0.54
CA ILE A 79 -0.09 -2.21 0.41
C ILE A 79 0.90 -1.68 -0.62
N PRO A 80 0.44 -0.96 -1.66
CA PRO A 80 1.34 -0.41 -2.67
C PRO A 80 2.07 0.84 -2.16
N ALA A 81 3.34 0.97 -2.55
CA ALA A 81 4.08 2.22 -2.36
C ALA A 81 3.44 3.35 -3.16
N HIS A 82 3.51 4.58 -2.66
CA HIS A 82 2.89 5.75 -3.28
C HIS A 82 3.76 7.01 -3.16
N ALA A 83 3.55 7.96 -4.05
CA ALA A 83 4.24 9.25 -4.09
C ALA A 83 3.42 10.28 -4.88
N LEU A 84 3.85 11.54 -4.85
CA LEU A 84 3.44 12.56 -5.81
C LEU A 84 4.42 12.58 -6.99
N ALA A 85 3.88 12.76 -8.18
CA ALA A 85 4.66 12.97 -9.39
C ALA A 85 4.05 14.08 -10.23
N TYR A 86 4.82 14.59 -11.18
CA TYR A 86 4.30 15.45 -12.23
C TYR A 86 4.70 14.94 -13.62
N THR A 87 3.96 15.36 -14.63
CA THR A 87 4.26 15.09 -16.03
C THR A 87 4.08 16.35 -16.87
N SER A 88 4.80 16.40 -18.00
CA SER A 88 4.64 17.43 -19.00
C SER A 88 3.89 16.85 -20.21
N PRO A 89 2.70 17.38 -20.55
CA PRO A 89 1.90 16.79 -21.62
C PRO A 89 2.49 17.07 -23.01
N PHE A 90 2.22 16.15 -23.94
CA PHE A 90 2.64 16.31 -25.33
C PHE A 90 1.69 17.22 -26.10
N GLU A 91 0.39 17.15 -25.82
CA GLU A 91 -0.62 18.08 -26.35
C GLU A 91 -0.83 19.28 -25.43
N SER A 92 -1.49 20.34 -25.92
CA SER A 92 -1.80 21.52 -25.10
C SER A 92 -2.63 21.18 -23.86
N SER A 93 -3.54 20.20 -23.98
CA SER A 93 -4.32 19.63 -22.88
C SER A 93 -4.58 18.17 -23.20
N GLU A 94 -4.19 17.26 -22.32
CA GLU A 94 -4.42 15.81 -22.47
C GLU A 94 -4.99 15.21 -21.19
N ILE A 95 -5.61 14.03 -21.31
CA ILE A 95 -6.06 13.26 -20.16
C ILE A 95 -5.09 12.10 -19.98
N LEU A 96 -4.35 12.12 -18.88
CA LEU A 96 -3.56 10.98 -18.45
C LEU A 96 -4.50 9.97 -17.78
N LEU A 97 -4.57 8.77 -18.34
CA LEU A 97 -5.49 7.73 -17.90
C LEU A 97 -4.94 7.00 -16.66
N GLU A 98 -5.84 6.53 -15.80
CA GLU A 98 -5.44 5.82 -14.57
C GLU A 98 -4.63 4.54 -14.84
N HIS A 99 -4.80 3.89 -16.00
CA HIS A 99 -4.11 2.65 -16.34
C HIS A 99 -2.77 2.86 -17.06
N THR A 100 -2.32 4.11 -17.26
CA THR A 100 -1.03 4.38 -17.90
C THR A 100 0.12 4.03 -16.96
N GLU A 101 0.97 3.08 -17.36
CA GLU A 101 2.10 2.60 -16.57
C GLU A 101 3.41 3.33 -16.88
N PHE A 102 4.12 3.73 -15.82
CA PHE A 102 5.45 4.32 -15.89
C PHE A 102 6.43 3.46 -15.09
N PHE A 103 7.60 3.17 -15.66
CA PHE A 103 8.53 2.19 -15.10
C PHE A 103 9.80 2.85 -14.60
N PHE A 104 10.22 2.44 -13.39
CA PHE A 104 11.56 2.67 -12.86
C PHE A 104 12.39 1.40 -12.98
N ARG A 105 13.61 1.51 -13.53
CA ARG A 105 14.54 0.39 -13.66
C ARG A 105 15.44 0.30 -12.44
N LYS A 106 15.21 -0.70 -11.60
CA LYS A 106 16.04 -0.98 -10.42
C LYS A 106 17.01 -2.12 -10.72
N HIS A 107 18.30 -1.88 -10.54
CA HIS A 107 19.32 -2.91 -10.61
C HIS A 107 19.46 -3.58 -9.25
N MET A 108 19.36 -4.91 -9.23
CA MET A 108 19.60 -5.73 -8.05
C MET A 108 20.87 -6.53 -8.25
N ASN A 109 21.89 -6.19 -7.45
CA ASN A 109 23.15 -6.91 -7.45
C ASN A 109 22.92 -8.30 -6.86
N SER A 110 23.33 -9.34 -7.59
CA SER A 110 23.24 -10.68 -7.06
C SER A 110 24.29 -10.90 -5.96
N THR A 111 23.85 -11.37 -4.79
CA THR A 111 24.77 -11.79 -3.71
C THR A 111 25.30 -13.22 -3.90
N VAL A 112 24.85 -13.93 -4.93
CA VAL A 112 25.21 -15.32 -5.23
C VAL A 112 26.19 -15.35 -6.40
N LYS A 113 27.37 -15.97 -6.21
CA LYS A 113 28.50 -16.03 -7.16
C LYS A 113 28.19 -16.65 -8.56
N SER A 114 26.95 -17.08 -8.83
CA SER A 114 26.55 -17.77 -10.06
C SER A 114 25.24 -17.24 -10.67
N GLU A 115 24.63 -16.21 -10.08
CA GLU A 115 23.46 -15.54 -10.65
C GLU A 115 23.87 -14.16 -11.18
N SER A 116 23.43 -13.83 -12.40
CA SER A 116 23.60 -12.49 -12.97
C SER A 116 22.74 -11.46 -12.24
N ASP A 117 23.20 -10.21 -12.22
CA ASP A 117 22.41 -9.09 -11.72
C ASP A 117 21.04 -9.06 -12.40
N LYS A 118 19.99 -8.91 -11.60
CA LYS A 118 18.61 -8.85 -12.09
C LYS A 118 18.20 -7.39 -12.26
N GLN A 119 17.55 -7.09 -13.37
CA GLN A 119 16.92 -5.80 -13.59
C GLN A 119 15.43 -5.93 -13.36
N LEU A 120 14.92 -5.20 -12.37
CA LEU A 120 13.50 -5.17 -12.03
C LEU A 120 12.89 -3.88 -12.55
N ASN A 121 11.78 -3.98 -13.27
CA ASN A 121 10.98 -2.84 -13.68
C ASN A 121 9.87 -2.62 -12.67
N ILE A 122 9.93 -1.52 -11.92
CA ILE A 122 8.93 -1.17 -10.91
C ILE A 122 7.91 -0.21 -11.55
N PRO A 123 6.65 -0.64 -11.76
CA PRO A 123 5.61 0.16 -12.40
C PRO A 123 4.89 1.09 -11.42
N PHE A 124 4.52 2.27 -11.89
CA PHE A 124 3.66 3.23 -11.22
C PHE A 124 2.55 3.68 -12.14
N THR A 125 1.35 3.86 -11.59
CA THR A 125 0.20 4.41 -12.32
C THR A 125 -0.43 5.56 -11.53
N PRO A 126 -1.09 6.52 -12.19
CA PRO A 126 -1.93 7.51 -11.52
C PRO A 126 -3.04 6.85 -10.70
N ILE A 127 -3.38 7.43 -9.55
CA ILE A 127 -4.49 6.92 -8.71
C ILE A 127 -5.89 7.13 -9.34
N GLY A 128 -5.97 8.00 -10.34
CA GLY A 128 -7.17 8.28 -11.11
C GLY A 128 -6.79 9.07 -12.36
N SER A 129 -7.72 9.15 -13.33
CA SER A 129 -7.49 9.89 -14.56
C SER A 129 -7.40 11.40 -14.27
N VAL A 130 -6.35 12.06 -14.74
CA VAL A 130 -6.08 13.48 -14.49
C VAL A 130 -5.89 14.25 -15.79
N ARG A 131 -6.34 15.50 -15.82
CA ARG A 131 -6.11 16.39 -16.95
C ARG A 131 -4.81 17.16 -16.75
N THR A 132 -3.92 17.08 -17.72
CA THR A 132 -2.63 17.79 -17.73
C THR A 132 -2.64 18.83 -18.84
N ASN A 133 -1.99 19.97 -18.61
CA ASN A 133 -1.97 21.10 -19.56
C ASN A 133 -0.55 21.60 -19.79
N LYS A 134 -0.24 22.15 -20.97
CA LYS A 134 1.05 22.83 -21.24
C LYS A 134 1.13 24.17 -20.52
N ALA A 135 1.11 24.11 -19.20
CA ALA A 135 1.18 25.22 -18.28
C ALA A 135 1.98 24.78 -17.06
N GLN A 136 3.01 25.53 -16.69
CA GLN A 136 3.81 25.25 -15.50
C GLN A 136 4.26 26.55 -14.82
N THR A 137 4.36 26.54 -13.49
CA THR A 137 4.89 27.68 -12.74
C THR A 137 6.33 27.92 -13.15
N ALA A 138 6.63 29.11 -13.67
CA ALA A 138 7.98 29.48 -14.10
C ALA A 138 8.61 30.52 -13.18
N ILE A 139 7.81 31.40 -12.58
CA ILE A 139 8.29 32.50 -11.74
C ILE A 139 7.39 32.67 -10.52
N MET A 140 7.96 33.07 -9.40
CA MET A 140 7.27 33.26 -8.13
C MET A 140 7.83 34.49 -7.40
N PHE A 141 6.94 35.34 -6.90
CA PHE A 141 7.25 36.53 -6.11
C PHE A 141 6.71 36.35 -4.68
N VAL A 142 7.57 36.51 -3.69
CA VAL A 142 7.19 36.47 -2.27
C VAL A 142 7.99 37.50 -1.49
N GLY A 143 7.29 38.33 -0.71
CA GLY A 143 7.92 39.36 0.12
C GLY A 143 8.77 40.31 -0.72
N ASN A 144 10.08 40.10 -0.69
CA ASN A 144 11.07 40.94 -1.35
C ASN A 144 11.94 40.20 -2.38
N THR A 145 11.61 38.95 -2.71
CA THR A 145 12.43 38.11 -3.59
C THR A 145 11.61 37.54 -4.74
N CYS A 146 12.25 37.51 -5.92
CA CYS A 146 11.75 36.88 -7.13
C CYS A 146 12.53 35.59 -7.38
N TYR A 147 11.81 34.49 -7.60
CA TYR A 147 12.36 33.16 -7.86
C TYR A 147 11.93 32.65 -9.23
N SER A 148 12.84 32.00 -9.95
CA SER A 148 12.51 31.15 -11.10
C SER A 148 12.40 29.70 -10.66
N LEU A 149 11.61 28.93 -11.38
CA LEU A 149 11.68 27.46 -11.34
C LEU A 149 12.45 26.97 -12.56
N ASP A 150 13.40 26.05 -12.36
CA ASP A 150 14.09 25.37 -13.47
C ASP A 150 13.23 24.24 -14.06
N GLU A 151 13.76 23.52 -15.06
CA GLU A 151 13.04 22.40 -15.71
C GLU A 151 12.76 21.22 -14.76
N ARG A 152 13.51 21.12 -13.66
CA ARG A 152 13.34 20.14 -12.58
C ARG A 152 12.53 20.70 -11.42
N LEU A 153 11.93 21.88 -11.58
CA LEU A 153 11.12 22.59 -10.59
C LEU A 153 11.90 23.01 -9.33
N ASN A 154 13.22 23.14 -9.42
CA ASN A 154 14.02 23.72 -8.35
C ASN A 154 13.84 25.23 -8.32
N LYS A 155 13.65 25.77 -7.11
CA LYS A 155 13.47 27.20 -6.86
C LYS A 155 14.82 27.92 -6.80
N ILE A 156 15.05 28.88 -7.70
CA ILE A 156 16.31 29.62 -7.83
C ILE A 156 16.03 31.12 -7.67
N PRO A 157 16.70 31.84 -6.76
CA PRO A 157 16.52 33.29 -6.61
C PRO A 157 17.11 34.03 -7.82
N ILE A 158 16.31 34.89 -8.44
CA ILE A 158 16.72 35.71 -9.59
C ILE A 158 17.11 37.12 -9.13
N SER A 159 16.24 37.76 -8.35
CA SER A 159 16.38 39.17 -7.98
C SER A 159 15.77 39.46 -6.62
N ARG A 160 16.35 40.41 -5.89
CA ARG A 160 15.78 40.98 -4.65
C ARG A 160 15.35 42.43 -4.86
N PHE A 161 14.22 42.82 -4.31
CA PHE A 161 13.63 44.16 -4.43
C PHE A 161 13.19 44.70 -3.07
N GLN A 162 12.71 45.93 -3.02
CA GLN A 162 12.05 46.45 -1.81
C GLN A 162 10.57 46.08 -1.89
N GLY A 163 10.15 45.11 -1.07
CA GLY A 163 8.74 44.73 -0.95
C GLY A 163 7.96 45.70 -0.06
N ARG A 164 6.66 45.83 -0.31
CA ARG A 164 5.72 46.52 0.58
C ARG A 164 5.33 45.60 1.73
N PRO A 165 4.86 46.13 2.88
CA PRO A 165 4.40 45.31 4.00
C PRO A 165 3.34 44.26 3.61
N GLU A 166 2.48 44.56 2.65
CA GLU A 166 1.44 43.64 2.16
C GLU A 166 2.01 42.47 1.35
N ASP A 167 3.15 42.66 0.68
CA ASP A 167 3.77 41.64 -0.18
C ASP A 167 4.30 40.45 0.66
N TYR A 168 4.51 40.64 1.96
CA TYR A 168 4.92 39.60 2.91
C TYR A 168 3.78 38.65 3.33
N ARG A 169 2.55 38.91 2.89
CA ARG A 169 1.40 37.98 3.05
C ARG A 169 0.90 37.43 1.71
N LYS A 170 1.54 37.83 0.61
CA LYS A 170 1.13 37.49 -0.76
C LYS A 170 2.18 36.61 -1.42
N VAL A 171 1.71 35.68 -2.23
CA VAL A 171 2.53 34.94 -3.18
C VAL A 171 1.93 35.15 -4.56
N THR A 172 2.70 35.73 -5.48
CA THR A 172 2.29 35.85 -6.87
C THR A 172 3.08 34.87 -7.71
N ILE A 173 2.39 33.95 -8.38
CA ILE A 173 2.99 32.99 -9.31
C ILE A 173 2.69 33.37 -10.76
N GLY A 174 3.69 33.25 -11.62
CA GLY A 174 3.56 33.35 -13.07
C GLY A 174 3.65 31.97 -13.69
N ILE A 175 2.54 31.52 -14.28
CA ILE A 175 2.42 30.23 -14.95
C ILE A 175 2.71 30.46 -16.43
N ASP A 176 3.79 29.87 -16.95
CA ASP A 176 4.14 29.93 -18.37
C ASP A 176 3.13 29.11 -19.18
N VAL A 177 2.36 29.81 -20.01
CA VAL A 177 1.33 29.25 -20.90
C VAL A 177 1.71 29.44 -22.37
N SER A 178 2.95 29.84 -22.67
CA SER A 178 3.41 30.16 -24.03
C SER A 178 3.28 28.98 -25.00
N LYS A 179 3.33 27.75 -24.48
CA LYS A 179 3.20 26.51 -25.28
C LYS A 179 1.77 25.98 -25.33
N PHE A 180 0.79 26.67 -24.74
CA PHE A 180 -0.62 26.29 -24.76
C PHE A 180 -1.32 26.89 -25.98
N THR A 181 -1.62 26.06 -26.97
CA THR A 181 -2.19 26.52 -28.25
C THR A 181 -3.71 26.42 -28.33
N ASN A 182 -4.35 25.55 -27.54
CA ASN A 182 -5.79 25.27 -27.63
C ASN A 182 -6.65 26.53 -27.38
N GLU A 183 -7.74 26.70 -28.13
CA GLU A 183 -8.63 27.86 -28.00
C GLU A 183 -9.27 27.97 -26.62
N LYS A 184 -9.63 26.83 -26.02
CA LYS A 184 -10.27 26.76 -24.69
C LYS A 184 -9.26 26.34 -23.63
N PHE A 185 -8.88 27.29 -22.78
CA PHE A 185 -8.16 27.00 -21.54
C PHE A 185 -9.10 26.34 -20.51
N PRO A 186 -8.64 25.36 -19.71
CA PRO A 186 -9.46 24.77 -18.66
C PRO A 186 -9.92 25.83 -17.65
N LYS A 187 -11.19 25.71 -17.23
CA LYS A 187 -11.79 26.60 -16.22
C LYS A 187 -11.23 26.37 -14.82
N THR A 188 -10.64 25.19 -14.59
CA THR A 188 -10.08 24.79 -13.31
C THR A 188 -8.66 24.27 -13.50
N LEU A 189 -7.75 24.62 -12.59
CA LEU A 189 -6.40 24.08 -12.52
C LEU A 189 -6.13 23.60 -11.10
N SER A 190 -5.58 22.38 -10.99
CA SER A 190 -5.05 21.85 -9.74
C SER A 190 -3.59 22.26 -9.58
N ILE A 191 -3.26 22.79 -8.42
CA ILE A 191 -1.92 23.24 -8.05
C ILE A 191 -1.47 22.45 -6.82
N TYR A 192 -0.34 21.77 -6.92
CA TYR A 192 0.33 21.17 -5.79
C TYR A 192 1.15 22.25 -5.06
N CYS A 193 0.90 22.40 -3.76
CA CYS A 193 1.64 23.29 -2.89
C CYS A 193 2.63 22.46 -2.08
N SER A 194 3.93 22.69 -2.29
CA SER A 194 5.01 22.00 -1.58
C SER A 194 5.68 22.96 -0.60
N ASN A 195 5.75 22.58 0.68
CA ASN A 195 6.55 23.27 1.69
C ASN A 195 7.20 22.25 2.64
N PRO A 196 8.28 21.57 2.21
CA PRO A 196 8.92 20.53 3.01
C PRO A 196 9.53 21.06 4.33
N ALA A 197 9.95 22.33 4.36
CA ALA A 197 10.57 22.94 5.53
C ALA A 197 9.60 23.08 6.72
N PHE A 198 8.33 23.35 6.43
CA PHE A 198 7.29 23.61 7.45
C PHE A 198 6.17 22.56 7.44
N GLU A 199 6.42 21.37 6.87
CA GLU A 199 5.42 20.30 6.79
C GLU A 199 4.98 19.75 8.16
N HIS A 200 5.82 19.91 9.18
CA HIS A 200 5.50 19.55 10.57
C HIS A 200 4.47 20.48 11.23
N LEU A 201 4.14 21.63 10.63
CA LEU A 201 3.17 22.58 11.17
C LEU A 201 1.76 22.29 10.64
N ASP A 202 0.87 21.85 11.54
CA ASP A 202 -0.50 21.43 11.22
C ASP A 202 -1.33 22.42 10.41
N PHE A 203 -1.14 23.72 10.64
CA PHE A 203 -1.96 24.75 10.00
C PHE A 203 -1.53 25.02 8.55
N VAL A 204 -0.28 24.70 8.17
CA VAL A 204 0.31 25.13 6.89
C VAL A 204 -0.50 24.66 5.69
N TYR A 205 -0.91 23.39 5.68
CA TYR A 205 -1.74 22.85 4.61
C TYR A 205 -3.25 22.98 4.91
N LYS A 206 -3.67 22.82 6.17
CA LYS A 206 -5.08 22.97 6.59
C LYS A 206 -5.65 24.35 6.27
N LEU A 207 -4.82 25.39 6.25
CA LEU A 207 -5.24 26.77 5.98
C LEU A 207 -5.11 27.20 4.52
N LEU A 208 -4.51 26.39 3.63
CA LEU A 208 -4.41 26.71 2.20
C LEU A 208 -5.76 27.01 1.54
N PRO A 209 -6.85 26.28 1.82
CA PRO A 209 -8.15 26.54 1.20
C PRO A 209 -8.78 27.88 1.62
N TYR A 210 -8.29 28.49 2.70
CA TYR A 210 -8.79 29.77 3.23
C TYR A 210 -8.02 30.98 2.68
N SER A 211 -7.00 30.75 1.84
CA SER A 211 -6.35 31.82 1.09
C SER A 211 -7.31 32.39 0.05
N THR A 212 -7.11 33.65 -0.34
CA THR A 212 -7.85 34.25 -1.46
C THR A 212 -6.94 34.30 -2.68
N VAL A 213 -7.46 33.99 -3.86
CA VAL A 213 -6.71 34.11 -5.12
C VAL A 213 -7.36 35.10 -6.07
N SER A 214 -6.53 35.89 -6.73
CA SER A 214 -6.94 36.83 -7.77
C SER A 214 -6.01 36.77 -8.98
N SER A 215 -6.53 37.15 -10.14
CA SER A 215 -5.75 37.31 -11.37
C SER A 215 -6.02 38.68 -11.94
N ASN A 216 -5.03 39.59 -11.89
CA ASN A 216 -5.15 41.00 -12.28
C ASN A 216 -6.40 41.69 -11.70
N GLY A 217 -6.61 41.53 -10.38
CA GLY A 217 -7.78 42.10 -9.69
C GLY A 217 -9.08 41.31 -9.84
N ASN A 218 -9.16 40.32 -10.74
CA ASN A 218 -10.33 39.45 -10.85
C ASN A 218 -10.30 38.36 -9.75
N PRO A 219 -11.27 38.34 -8.82
CA PRO A 219 -11.31 37.32 -7.77
C PRO A 219 -11.65 35.94 -8.34
N MET A 220 -11.01 34.92 -7.81
CA MET A 220 -11.14 33.52 -8.21
C MET A 220 -11.56 32.67 -7.01
N PHE A 221 -12.05 31.46 -7.26
CA PHE A 221 -12.45 30.56 -6.17
C PHE A 221 -11.43 29.45 -5.96
N ILE A 222 -11.12 29.21 -4.69
CA ILE A 222 -10.27 28.12 -4.23
C ILE A 222 -11.15 26.98 -3.70
N LYS A 223 -10.79 25.75 -4.09
CA LYS A 223 -11.30 24.51 -3.52
C LYS A 223 -10.12 23.65 -3.05
N GLU A 224 -10.30 22.95 -1.94
CA GLU A 224 -9.31 21.98 -1.45
C GLU A 224 -9.27 20.72 -2.33
N GLY A 225 -8.07 20.17 -2.51
CA GLY A 225 -7.86 18.88 -3.16
C GLY A 225 -7.67 18.99 -4.67
N ILE A 226 -7.83 17.82 -5.31
CA ILE A 226 -7.65 17.62 -6.75
C ILE A 226 -8.89 16.92 -7.31
N THR A 227 -9.40 17.43 -8.43
CA THR A 227 -10.52 16.82 -9.14
C THR A 227 -10.02 15.82 -10.18
N TYR A 228 -10.46 14.56 -10.07
CA TYR A 228 -10.18 13.51 -11.06
C TYR A 228 -11.26 13.47 -12.13
N VAL A 229 -10.89 13.09 -13.35
CA VAL A 229 -11.83 12.84 -14.44
C VAL A 229 -12.63 11.58 -14.10
N LYS A 230 -13.94 11.73 -13.89
CA LYS A 230 -14.83 10.60 -13.60
C LYS A 230 -14.84 9.61 -14.77
N ASN A 231 -14.60 8.35 -14.48
CA ASN A 231 -14.97 7.24 -15.37
C ASN A 231 -16.48 7.02 -15.26
N LYS A 232 -17.11 6.40 -16.27
CA LYS A 232 -18.54 6.02 -16.19
C LYS A 232 -18.73 5.11 -14.97
N GLU A 233 -19.50 5.58 -13.97
CA GLU A 233 -19.84 4.78 -12.79
C GLU A 233 -20.82 3.65 -13.19
N ALA A 234 -20.70 2.48 -12.56
CA ALA A 234 -21.66 1.39 -12.70
C ALA A 234 -22.97 1.77 -11.98
N GLU A 235 -24.12 1.58 -12.64
CA GLU A 235 -25.43 1.94 -12.09
C GLU A 235 -25.98 0.82 -11.19
N GLY A 236 -26.58 1.17 -10.04
CA GLY A 236 -27.36 0.24 -9.21
C GLY A 236 -26.58 -0.41 -8.05
N TYR A 237 -26.96 -1.64 -7.69
CA TYR A 237 -26.40 -2.35 -6.52
C TYR A 237 -24.90 -2.65 -6.62
N GLU A 238 -24.35 -2.69 -7.84
CA GLU A 238 -22.93 -2.91 -8.11
C GLU A 238 -22.05 -1.80 -7.50
N GLN A 239 -22.58 -0.57 -7.39
CA GLN A 239 -21.87 0.56 -6.80
C GLN A 239 -21.49 0.32 -5.33
N ILE A 240 -22.36 -0.33 -4.55
CA ILE A 240 -22.11 -0.64 -3.13
C ILE A 240 -20.94 -1.64 -2.98
N PHE A 241 -20.85 -2.62 -3.89
CA PHE A 241 -19.74 -3.57 -3.91
C PHE A 241 -18.44 -2.91 -4.37
N HIS A 242 -18.51 -1.99 -5.33
CA HIS A 242 -17.36 -1.19 -5.76
C HIS A 242 -16.81 -0.30 -4.65
N GLU A 243 -17.65 0.34 -3.84
CA GLU A 243 -17.23 1.15 -2.69
C GLU A 243 -16.46 0.33 -1.64
N GLN A 244 -16.85 -0.93 -1.43
CA GLN A 244 -16.19 -1.83 -0.48
C GLN A 244 -15.02 -2.61 -1.07
N SER A 245 -14.75 -2.47 -2.38
CA SER A 245 -13.65 -3.17 -3.05
C SER A 245 -12.29 -2.74 -2.52
N ILE A 246 -11.32 -3.66 -2.56
CA ILE A 246 -9.92 -3.39 -2.17
C ILE A 246 -9.34 -2.23 -3.00
N LYS A 247 -9.65 -2.18 -4.31
CA LYS A 247 -9.21 -1.11 -5.22
C LYS A 247 -9.62 0.27 -4.69
N THR A 248 -10.90 0.46 -4.41
CA THR A 248 -11.44 1.77 -4.00
C THR A 248 -10.84 2.23 -2.67
N LYS A 249 -10.75 1.32 -1.69
CA LYS A 249 -10.18 1.65 -0.38
C LYS A 249 -8.71 2.05 -0.45
N ILE A 250 -7.89 1.32 -1.24
CA ILE A 250 -6.48 1.69 -1.46
C ILE A 250 -6.39 3.09 -2.08
N ILE A 251 -7.21 3.38 -3.10
CA ILE A 251 -7.20 4.68 -3.77
C ILE A 251 -7.60 5.80 -2.81
N ASP A 252 -8.64 5.60 -2.01
CA ASP A 252 -9.13 6.62 -1.10
C ASP A 252 -8.19 6.85 0.10
N ASP A 253 -7.55 5.79 0.60
CA ASP A 253 -6.48 5.91 1.60
C ASP A 253 -5.34 6.78 1.05
N ILE A 254 -4.88 6.56 -0.19
CA ILE A 254 -3.81 7.37 -0.81
C ILE A 254 -4.28 8.81 -1.09
N LYS A 255 -5.53 9.02 -1.52
CA LYS A 255 -6.10 10.38 -1.69
C LYS A 255 -6.10 11.14 -0.37
N SER A 256 -6.46 10.50 0.74
CA SER A 256 -6.50 11.14 2.06
C SER A 256 -5.12 11.66 2.50
N ILE A 257 -4.05 10.96 2.10
CA ILE A 257 -2.67 11.33 2.43
C ILE A 257 -2.23 12.61 1.71
N TYR A 258 -2.73 12.87 0.50
CA TYR A 258 -2.20 13.97 -0.33
C TYR A 258 -3.18 15.12 -0.58
N SER A 259 -4.48 14.91 -0.46
CA SER A 259 -5.53 15.90 -0.83
C SER A 259 -5.29 17.29 -0.25
N HIS A 260 -4.96 17.39 1.04
CA HIS A 260 -4.70 18.66 1.74
C HIS A 260 -3.51 19.47 1.20
N LYS A 261 -2.64 18.87 0.37
CA LYS A 261 -1.51 19.55 -0.27
C LYS A 261 -1.87 20.15 -1.64
N PHE A 262 -3.10 19.96 -2.10
CA PHE A 262 -3.58 20.45 -3.37
C PHE A 262 -4.63 21.55 -3.19
N VAL A 263 -4.59 22.49 -4.13
CA VAL A 263 -5.54 23.59 -4.23
C VAL A 263 -6.02 23.67 -5.67
N GLU A 264 -7.33 23.63 -5.89
CA GLU A 264 -7.94 23.80 -7.20
C GLU A 264 -8.46 25.24 -7.34
N VAL A 265 -7.93 25.95 -8.33
CA VAL A 265 -8.34 27.32 -8.67
C VAL A 265 -9.34 27.27 -9.80
N THR A 266 -10.49 27.93 -9.64
CA THR A 266 -11.57 27.97 -10.63
C THR A 266 -11.89 29.40 -11.06
N GLY A 267 -12.37 29.55 -12.29
CA GLY A 267 -12.64 30.85 -12.92
C GLY A 267 -11.62 31.26 -13.99
N LEU A 268 -10.78 30.32 -14.43
CA LEU A 268 -9.70 30.58 -15.36
C LEU A 268 -10.21 30.65 -16.81
N SER A 269 -9.64 31.57 -17.58
CA SER A 269 -9.89 31.74 -19.00
C SER A 269 -8.61 32.18 -19.72
N ARG A 270 -8.63 32.07 -21.06
CA ARG A 270 -7.51 32.50 -21.91
C ARG A 270 -7.31 34.02 -21.92
N ASP A 271 -8.37 34.78 -21.64
CA ASP A 271 -8.33 36.26 -21.63
C ASP A 271 -7.47 36.82 -20.48
N LEU A 272 -7.13 36.00 -19.50
CA LEU A 272 -6.26 36.36 -18.38
C LEU A 272 -4.77 36.31 -18.73
N PHE A 273 -4.42 35.84 -19.93
CA PHE A 273 -3.03 35.69 -20.33
C PHE A 273 -2.44 37.04 -20.68
N ILE A 274 -1.36 37.41 -20.00
CA ILE A 274 -0.64 38.66 -20.25
C ILE A 274 0.85 38.39 -20.39
N ARG A 275 1.52 39.22 -21.19
CA ARG A 275 2.97 39.19 -21.39
C ARG A 275 3.73 40.07 -20.40
N GLU A 276 3.03 41.08 -19.88
CA GLU A 276 3.59 42.01 -18.92
C GLU A 276 3.39 41.51 -17.48
N LEU A 277 4.04 42.19 -16.54
CA LEU A 277 3.79 41.99 -15.11
C LEU A 277 2.35 42.41 -14.76
N PRO A 278 1.72 41.75 -13.77
CA PRO A 278 0.41 42.15 -13.27
C PRO A 278 0.51 43.52 -12.58
N GLU A 279 -0.62 44.23 -12.46
CA GLU A 279 -0.64 45.60 -11.91
C GLU A 279 0.03 45.72 -10.54
N ASP A 280 -0.15 44.69 -9.69
CA ASP A 280 0.44 44.61 -8.35
C ASP A 280 1.97 44.61 -8.34
N LEU A 281 2.61 44.20 -9.45
CA LEU A 281 4.06 44.07 -9.62
C LEU A 281 4.65 45.12 -10.57
N ASN A 282 3.86 46.12 -11.02
CA ASN A 282 4.32 47.15 -11.95
C ASN A 282 5.54 47.95 -11.45
N PHE A 283 5.74 48.05 -10.14
CA PHE A 283 6.91 48.73 -9.55
C PHE A 283 8.24 48.01 -9.84
N LEU A 284 8.19 46.76 -10.30
CA LEU A 284 9.37 45.97 -10.71
C LEU A 284 9.69 46.13 -12.21
N LYS A 285 8.86 46.86 -12.96
CA LYS A 285 9.10 47.16 -14.38
C LYS A 285 10.41 47.97 -14.50
N GLY A 286 11.28 47.58 -15.43
CA GLY A 286 12.63 48.12 -15.60
C GLY A 286 13.75 47.35 -14.91
N LYS A 287 13.46 46.27 -14.17
CA LYS A 287 14.50 45.37 -13.66
C LYS A 287 14.95 44.37 -14.73
N GLU A 288 16.15 44.60 -15.28
CA GLU A 288 16.72 43.80 -16.38
C GLU A 288 16.70 42.28 -16.11
N GLU A 289 17.02 41.84 -14.90
CA GLU A 289 17.06 40.42 -14.52
C GLU A 289 15.69 39.72 -14.68
N ILE A 290 14.62 40.42 -14.28
CA ILE A 290 13.24 39.90 -14.33
C ILE A 290 12.71 39.97 -15.76
N GLU A 291 12.91 41.10 -16.44
CA GLU A 291 12.45 41.29 -17.82
C GLU A 291 13.12 40.32 -18.79
N LYS A 292 14.41 40.04 -18.60
CA LYS A 292 15.13 39.03 -19.38
C LYS A 292 14.52 37.63 -19.22
N TYR A 293 14.06 37.28 -18.03
CA TYR A 293 13.43 35.98 -17.77
C TYR A 293 12.00 35.91 -18.33
N LEU A 294 11.25 37.01 -18.23
CA LEU A 294 9.88 37.11 -18.75
C LEU A 294 9.80 37.23 -20.28
N GLY A 295 10.87 37.72 -20.92
CA GLY A 295 10.91 38.04 -22.33
C GLY A 295 10.42 36.91 -23.24
N GLY A 296 9.49 37.26 -24.15
CA GLY A 296 8.99 36.36 -25.20
C GLY A 296 8.02 35.28 -24.73
N LYS A 297 7.54 35.34 -23.48
CA LYS A 297 6.60 34.38 -22.91
C LYS A 297 5.25 35.00 -22.57
N GLU A 298 4.21 34.16 -22.53
CA GLU A 298 2.87 34.50 -22.06
C GLU A 298 2.62 33.82 -20.72
N TYR A 299 2.05 34.59 -19.78
CA TYR A 299 1.85 34.15 -18.41
C TYR A 299 0.39 34.27 -17.98
N LEU A 300 -0.05 33.28 -17.20
CA LEU A 300 -1.20 33.38 -16.32
C LEU A 300 -0.69 33.73 -14.92
N TRP A 301 -1.07 34.91 -14.42
CA TRP A 301 -0.68 35.37 -13.10
C TRP A 301 -1.76 35.06 -12.07
N LEU A 302 -1.35 34.44 -10.97
CA LEU A 302 -2.21 34.18 -9.81
C LEU A 302 -1.56 34.76 -8.56
N THR A 303 -2.25 35.68 -7.90
CA THR A 303 -1.82 36.26 -6.61
C THR A 303 -2.65 35.62 -5.51
N PHE A 304 -1.98 34.89 -4.63
CA PHE A 304 -2.54 34.28 -3.43
C PHE A 304 -2.27 35.19 -2.23
N GLU A 305 -3.30 35.58 -1.48
CA GLU A 305 -3.16 36.23 -0.18
C GLU A 305 -3.50 35.24 0.93
N PHE A 306 -2.55 35.04 1.84
CA PHE A 306 -2.61 34.01 2.87
C PHE A 306 -3.13 34.55 4.20
N PRO A 307 -3.74 33.68 5.04
CA PRO A 307 -4.11 34.02 6.41
C PRO A 307 -2.93 34.55 7.25
N PRO A 308 -3.17 35.38 8.28
CA PRO A 308 -2.10 36.00 9.10
C PRO A 308 -1.17 35.01 9.83
N GLN A 309 -1.55 33.74 9.96
CA GLN A 309 -0.75 32.68 10.55
C GLN A 309 0.51 32.35 9.72
N PHE A 310 0.50 32.65 8.43
CA PHE A 310 1.65 32.42 7.56
C PHE A 310 2.69 33.53 7.75
N SER A 311 3.88 33.15 8.22
CA SER A 311 5.03 34.05 8.26
C SER A 311 5.65 34.18 6.86
N ALA A 312 6.41 35.26 6.65
CA ALA A 312 7.17 35.46 5.42
C ALA A 312 8.11 34.27 5.12
N GLU A 313 8.72 33.68 6.16
CA GLU A 313 9.60 32.52 6.03
C GLU A 313 8.87 31.27 5.54
N ILE A 314 7.64 31.03 6.03
CA ILE A 314 6.80 29.93 5.55
C ILE A 314 6.45 30.14 4.08
N LEU A 315 6.02 31.36 3.71
CA LEU A 315 5.68 31.70 2.32
C LEU A 315 6.87 31.58 1.38
N ASP A 316 8.06 31.97 1.84
CA ASP A 316 9.30 31.87 1.07
C ASP A 316 9.73 30.41 0.81
N ASN A 317 9.29 29.45 1.62
CA ASN A 317 9.59 28.02 1.42
C ASN A 317 8.53 27.26 0.60
N PHE A 318 7.45 27.92 0.17
CA PHE A 318 6.50 27.30 -0.74
C PHE A 318 7.04 27.21 -2.18
N THR A 319 6.64 26.14 -2.85
CA THR A 319 6.74 25.94 -4.30
C THR A 319 5.39 25.47 -4.83
N PHE A 320 4.97 25.99 -5.98
CA PHE A 320 3.67 25.68 -6.60
C PHE A 320 3.90 24.95 -7.92
N VAL A 321 3.34 23.75 -8.07
CA VAL A 321 3.58 22.88 -9.23
C VAL A 321 2.26 22.49 -9.88
N LEU A 322 2.16 22.67 -11.20
CA LEU A 322 1.05 22.19 -12.02
C LEU A 322 1.34 20.79 -12.57
N ASN A 323 0.27 20.12 -13.03
CA ASN A 323 0.29 18.74 -13.54
C ASN A 323 0.84 17.72 -12.54
N ALA A 324 0.78 18.03 -11.26
CA ALA A 324 1.12 17.12 -10.18
C ALA A 324 -0.08 16.24 -9.82
N PHE A 325 0.16 14.97 -9.53
CA PHE A 325 -0.86 14.02 -9.14
C PHE A 325 -0.24 12.87 -8.30
N PRO A 326 -1.03 12.23 -7.42
CA PRO A 326 -0.59 11.04 -6.73
C PRO A 326 -0.48 9.84 -7.67
N VAL A 327 0.57 9.06 -7.46
CA VAL A 327 0.83 7.79 -8.13
C VAL A 327 1.07 6.70 -7.10
N TYR A 328 0.87 5.46 -7.53
CA TYR A 328 1.10 4.30 -6.69
C TYR A 328 1.64 3.13 -7.50
N ASN A 329 2.37 2.26 -6.79
CA ASN A 329 3.08 1.14 -7.35
C ASN A 329 2.10 0.02 -7.71
N ARG A 330 1.69 0.04 -8.97
CA ARG A 330 0.69 -0.85 -9.53
C ARG A 330 1.13 -1.23 -10.94
N GLY A 331 1.21 -2.54 -11.19
CA GLY A 331 1.61 -3.10 -12.49
C GLY A 331 0.58 -4.07 -13.05
N TRP A 332 0.32 -4.01 -14.34
CA TRP A 332 -0.70 -4.84 -14.99
C TRP A 332 -0.11 -6.18 -15.45
N LYS A 333 -0.84 -7.26 -15.19
CA LYS A 333 -0.51 -8.60 -15.70
C LYS A 333 -1.75 -9.28 -16.25
N LYS A 334 -1.54 -10.19 -17.19
CA LYS A 334 -2.56 -11.03 -17.79
C LYS A 334 -2.12 -12.48 -17.75
N THR A 335 -3.02 -13.37 -17.36
CA THR A 335 -2.85 -14.82 -17.47
C THR A 335 -3.89 -15.37 -18.43
N GLU A 336 -3.43 -16.15 -19.40
CA GLU A 336 -4.28 -16.90 -20.31
C GLU A 336 -4.30 -18.35 -19.83
N TYR A 337 -5.50 -18.93 -19.71
CA TYR A 337 -5.65 -20.26 -19.13
C TYR A 337 -6.70 -21.07 -19.88
N SER A 338 -6.41 -22.37 -20.03
CA SER A 338 -7.33 -23.35 -20.60
C SER A 338 -7.94 -24.21 -19.50
N LEU A 339 -9.26 -24.27 -19.46
CA LEU A 339 -10.03 -24.89 -18.36
C LEU A 339 -9.93 -26.43 -18.34
N ASP A 340 -9.30 -27.06 -19.33
CA ASP A 340 -9.21 -28.51 -19.48
C ASP A 340 -8.32 -29.21 -18.44
N ILE A 341 -7.41 -28.49 -17.78
CA ILE A 341 -6.30 -29.09 -17.00
C ILE A 341 -6.52 -29.07 -15.49
N MET A 342 -7.09 -27.99 -14.91
CA MET A 342 -7.28 -27.84 -13.45
C MET A 342 -8.71 -27.43 -13.05
N GLY A 343 -9.67 -27.61 -13.96
CA GLY A 343 -11.05 -27.17 -13.78
C GLY A 343 -11.18 -25.64 -13.81
N ASN A 344 -12.21 -25.15 -13.15
CA ASN A 344 -12.70 -23.76 -13.16
C ASN A 344 -11.82 -22.74 -12.39
N ASN A 345 -10.51 -23.02 -12.24
CA ASN A 345 -9.57 -22.23 -11.44
C ASN A 345 -8.42 -21.68 -12.29
N ILE A 346 -8.30 -20.36 -12.37
CA ILE A 346 -7.23 -19.67 -13.10
C ILE A 346 -6.17 -19.19 -12.08
N PRO A 347 -4.92 -19.68 -12.15
CA PRO A 347 -3.85 -19.20 -11.28
C PRO A 347 -3.41 -17.79 -11.66
N LEU A 348 -3.24 -16.93 -10.67
CA LEU A 348 -2.70 -15.58 -10.80
C LEU A 348 -1.21 -15.60 -10.45
N ILE A 349 -0.38 -15.78 -11.46
CA ILE A 349 1.05 -16.03 -11.30
C ILE A 349 1.78 -14.70 -11.08
N THR A 350 2.51 -14.59 -9.97
CA THR A 350 3.40 -13.47 -9.66
C THR A 350 4.87 -13.90 -9.72
N GLU A 351 5.76 -12.97 -10.06
CA GLU A 351 7.21 -13.16 -10.11
C GLU A 351 7.90 -12.78 -8.79
N GLU A 352 9.24 -12.80 -8.78
CA GLU A 352 10.02 -12.40 -7.62
C GLU A 352 9.77 -10.93 -7.25
N ALA A 353 9.56 -10.66 -5.96
CA ALA A 353 9.23 -9.34 -5.41
C ALA A 353 7.90 -8.74 -5.90
N GLU A 354 7.05 -9.53 -6.55
CA GLU A 354 5.69 -9.13 -6.92
C GLU A 354 4.66 -9.73 -5.96
N HIS A 355 3.64 -8.95 -5.65
CA HIS A 355 2.53 -9.33 -4.80
C HIS A 355 1.23 -9.03 -5.53
N PHE A 356 0.26 -9.95 -5.47
CA PHE A 356 -1.06 -9.75 -6.03
C PHE A 356 -1.81 -8.62 -5.31
N LEU A 357 -2.40 -7.70 -6.08
CA LEU A 357 -3.17 -6.58 -5.57
C LEU A 357 -4.68 -6.80 -5.75
N TYR A 358 -5.21 -6.85 -6.96
CA TYR A 358 -6.62 -7.18 -7.19
C TYR A 358 -6.84 -7.55 -8.65
N VAL A 359 -7.95 -8.23 -8.94
CA VAL A 359 -8.34 -8.56 -10.30
C VAL A 359 -8.89 -7.32 -10.99
N ASP A 360 -8.47 -7.09 -12.22
CA ASP A 360 -8.96 -6.00 -13.08
C ASP A 360 -10.18 -6.47 -13.88
N GLU A 361 -10.03 -7.62 -14.54
CA GLU A 361 -11.05 -8.19 -15.41
C GLU A 361 -10.87 -9.69 -15.58
N VAL A 362 -11.99 -10.41 -15.67
CA VAL A 362 -12.04 -11.83 -16.08
C VAL A 362 -12.97 -11.93 -17.27
N GLN A 363 -12.48 -12.52 -18.36
CA GLN A 363 -13.26 -12.70 -19.59
C GLN A 363 -12.99 -14.06 -20.22
N ASP A 364 -13.97 -14.59 -20.97
CA ASP A 364 -13.78 -15.81 -21.77
C ASP A 364 -13.27 -15.51 -23.19
N GLY A 365 -13.03 -16.57 -23.96
CA GLY A 365 -12.59 -16.50 -25.36
C GLY A 365 -13.57 -15.78 -26.30
N GLU A 366 -14.84 -15.67 -25.92
CA GLU A 366 -15.88 -14.95 -26.67
C GLU A 366 -15.98 -13.47 -26.26
N GLY A 367 -15.11 -13.01 -25.35
CA GLY A 367 -15.09 -11.64 -24.85
C GLY A 367 -16.19 -11.32 -23.84
N ARG A 368 -16.85 -12.33 -23.26
CA ARG A 368 -17.86 -12.11 -22.21
C ARG A 368 -17.16 -11.86 -20.89
N LYS A 369 -17.52 -10.74 -20.23
CA LYS A 369 -16.95 -10.33 -18.94
C LYS A 369 -17.68 -11.02 -17.78
N TYR A 370 -16.91 -11.46 -16.79
CA TYR A 370 -17.41 -12.08 -15.57
C TYR A 370 -17.40 -11.05 -14.44
N THR A 371 -18.36 -11.16 -13.52
CA THR A 371 -18.51 -10.21 -12.39
C THR A 371 -17.99 -10.81 -11.09
N GLU A 372 -17.26 -10.03 -10.30
CA GLU A 372 -16.73 -10.48 -9.01
C GLU A 372 -17.85 -10.60 -7.96
N ILE A 373 -17.84 -11.69 -7.19
CA ILE A 373 -18.59 -11.78 -5.94
C ILE A 373 -17.62 -12.05 -4.78
N PRO A 374 -17.52 -11.11 -3.81
CA PRO A 374 -16.56 -11.20 -2.73
C PRO A 374 -16.87 -12.31 -1.71
N PHE A 375 -18.13 -12.75 -1.58
CA PHE A 375 -18.51 -13.82 -0.65
C PHE A 375 -19.49 -14.80 -1.31
N THR A 376 -19.03 -16.04 -1.53
CA THR A 376 -19.94 -17.14 -1.90
C THR A 376 -19.91 -18.20 -0.79
N PRO A 377 -21.00 -18.38 -0.02
CA PRO A 377 -21.07 -19.39 1.06
C PRO A 377 -21.12 -20.85 0.58
N SER A 378 -21.34 -21.07 -0.71
CA SER A 378 -21.68 -22.37 -1.29
C SER A 378 -20.79 -22.68 -2.49
N ASP A 379 -20.48 -23.97 -2.69
CA ASP A 379 -19.62 -24.48 -3.78
C ASP A 379 -20.21 -24.24 -5.20
N ASN A 380 -21.43 -23.72 -5.31
CA ASN A 380 -22.08 -23.42 -6.58
C ASN A 380 -22.04 -21.90 -6.84
N LEU A 381 -21.00 -21.44 -7.53
CA LEU A 381 -21.03 -20.13 -8.18
C LEU A 381 -22.12 -20.15 -9.27
N LYS A 382 -22.90 -19.06 -9.39
CA LYS A 382 -23.77 -18.93 -10.57
C LYS A 382 -22.90 -18.62 -11.79
N LYS A 383 -23.36 -19.08 -12.95
CA LYS A 383 -22.76 -18.80 -14.25
C LYS A 383 -22.51 -17.30 -14.47
N GLY A 384 -21.34 -16.97 -15.00
CA GLY A 384 -20.98 -15.57 -15.31
C GLY A 384 -20.37 -14.79 -14.14
N LEU A 385 -20.10 -15.46 -13.02
CA LEU A 385 -19.52 -14.87 -11.82
C LEU A 385 -18.15 -15.47 -11.56
N TYR A 386 -17.31 -14.72 -10.85
CA TYR A 386 -16.03 -15.20 -10.35
C TYR A 386 -15.79 -14.75 -8.90
N THR A 387 -14.89 -15.44 -8.22
CA THR A 387 -14.41 -15.08 -6.88
C THR A 387 -12.92 -15.29 -6.79
N VAL A 388 -12.22 -14.41 -6.09
CA VAL A 388 -10.77 -14.53 -5.87
C VAL A 388 -10.54 -15.29 -4.58
N ARG A 389 -9.83 -16.41 -4.66
CA ARG A 389 -9.39 -17.17 -3.48
C ARG A 389 -7.88 -17.10 -3.33
N LYS A 390 -7.47 -16.92 -2.07
CA LYS A 390 -6.08 -16.79 -1.66
C LYS A 390 -5.67 -18.00 -0.86
N GLY A 391 -4.70 -18.77 -1.36
CA GLY A 391 -4.27 -20.00 -0.72
C GLY A 391 -5.43 -20.96 -0.41
N GLY A 392 -5.14 -22.09 0.24
CA GLY A 392 -6.19 -22.92 0.87
C GLY A 392 -7.09 -23.77 -0.06
N MET A 393 -6.99 -23.66 -1.39
CA MET A 393 -7.36 -24.76 -2.30
C MET A 393 -6.31 -25.88 -2.22
N GLU A 394 -5.10 -25.54 -1.82
CA GLU A 394 -4.07 -26.48 -1.42
C GLU A 394 -4.38 -26.98 0.00
N ARG A 395 -4.78 -28.25 0.13
CA ARG A 395 -4.67 -28.99 1.41
C ARG A 395 -3.22 -29.11 1.89
N PHE A 396 -2.28 -28.63 1.07
CA PHE A 396 -0.86 -28.73 1.22
C PHE A 396 -0.30 -27.34 1.54
N ASN A 397 0.10 -27.08 2.78
CA ASN A 397 1.06 -25.99 3.00
C ASN A 397 2.36 -26.37 2.23
N ASN A 398 3.11 -25.43 1.65
CA ASN A 398 4.36 -25.70 0.91
C ASN A 398 5.40 -26.55 1.69
N ARG A 399 5.27 -26.62 3.03
CA ARG A 399 5.98 -27.58 3.89
C ARG A 399 5.31 -28.97 3.88
N ASN A 400 3.99 -29.00 4.01
CA ASN A 400 3.13 -30.20 4.00
C ASN A 400 3.00 -30.88 2.63
N ALA A 401 3.21 -30.20 1.49
CA ALA A 401 3.10 -30.83 0.17
C ALA A 401 4.14 -31.93 0.00
N VAL A 402 5.38 -31.61 0.32
CA VAL A 402 6.50 -32.55 0.25
C VAL A 402 6.36 -33.62 1.32
N ASP A 403 5.95 -33.25 2.54
CA ASP A 403 5.77 -34.19 3.64
C ASP A 403 4.56 -35.12 3.38
N MET A 404 3.49 -34.63 2.78
CA MET A 404 2.32 -35.43 2.39
C MET A 404 2.62 -36.33 1.19
N ILE A 405 3.35 -35.84 0.19
CA ILE A 405 3.82 -36.71 -0.91
C ILE A 405 4.79 -37.76 -0.36
N SER A 406 5.64 -37.42 0.60
CA SER A 406 6.54 -38.36 1.27
C SER A 406 5.76 -39.37 2.12
N ASN A 407 4.73 -38.96 2.86
CA ASN A 407 3.85 -39.85 3.61
C ASN A 407 3.05 -40.76 2.68
N VAL A 408 2.54 -40.25 1.57
CA VAL A 408 1.87 -41.06 0.54
C VAL A 408 2.88 -42.05 -0.06
N LEU A 409 4.13 -41.63 -0.31
CA LEU A 409 5.19 -42.51 -0.77
C LEU A 409 5.54 -43.62 0.23
N GLU A 410 5.60 -43.30 1.52
CA GLU A 410 5.82 -44.27 2.59
C GLU A 410 4.64 -45.25 2.70
N LEU A 411 3.41 -44.75 2.74
CA LEU A 411 2.20 -45.59 2.72
C LEU A 411 2.15 -46.48 1.48
N THR A 412 2.48 -45.93 0.30
CA THR A 412 2.53 -46.71 -0.94
C THR A 412 3.63 -47.76 -0.84
N ARG A 413 4.79 -47.48 -0.24
CA ARG A 413 5.86 -48.48 -0.01
C ARG A 413 5.46 -49.58 0.96
N ASP A 414 4.76 -49.23 2.04
CA ASP A 414 4.28 -50.19 3.03
C ASP A 414 3.19 -51.08 2.42
N GLU A 415 2.28 -50.51 1.62
CA GLU A 415 1.31 -51.26 0.83
C GLU A 415 1.98 -52.11 -0.26
N ILE A 416 3.04 -51.62 -0.93
CA ILE A 416 3.86 -52.38 -1.88
C ILE A 416 4.46 -53.62 -1.20
N ALA A 417 4.98 -53.48 0.02
CA ALA A 417 5.52 -54.60 0.78
C ALA A 417 4.42 -55.63 1.09
N ALA A 418 3.23 -55.18 1.48
CA ALA A 418 2.08 -56.04 1.75
C ALA A 418 1.52 -56.74 0.48
N PHE A 419 1.41 -56.03 -0.66
CA PHE A 419 0.87 -56.56 -1.91
C PHE A 419 1.85 -57.49 -2.66
N SER A 420 3.16 -57.32 -2.47
CA SER A 420 4.18 -58.20 -3.04
C SER A 420 4.10 -59.66 -2.55
N LEU A 421 3.36 -59.90 -1.45
CA LEU A 421 3.06 -61.23 -0.91
C LEU A 421 1.92 -61.95 -1.66
N LEU A 422 1.06 -61.21 -2.38
CA LEU A 422 -0.16 -61.75 -3.02
C LEU A 422 -0.02 -61.99 -4.53
N ASN A 423 0.86 -61.27 -5.24
CA ASN A 423 1.18 -61.56 -6.66
C ASN A 423 2.52 -60.96 -7.09
N ARG A 424 3.51 -61.81 -7.37
CA ARG A 424 4.94 -61.44 -7.42
C ARG A 424 5.42 -60.77 -8.72
N ASP A 425 4.80 -61.08 -9.87
CA ASP A 425 5.42 -60.79 -11.18
C ASP A 425 4.76 -59.64 -11.98
N ASN A 426 3.44 -59.49 -11.99
CA ASN A 426 2.77 -58.42 -12.77
C ASN A 426 2.71 -57.07 -12.03
N VAL A 427 2.65 -57.11 -10.69
CA VAL A 427 2.45 -55.92 -9.86
C VAL A 427 3.77 -55.16 -9.65
N LYS A 428 4.90 -55.88 -9.59
CA LYS A 428 6.23 -55.31 -9.33
C LYS A 428 6.68 -54.31 -10.40
N GLY A 429 6.38 -54.55 -11.68
CA GLY A 429 6.72 -53.67 -12.79
C GLY A 429 5.93 -52.34 -12.74
N MET A 430 4.60 -52.43 -12.67
CA MET A 430 3.73 -51.25 -12.59
C MET A 430 3.98 -50.42 -11.31
N LEU A 431 4.28 -51.07 -10.19
CA LEU A 431 4.60 -50.41 -8.92
C LEU A 431 5.97 -49.73 -8.95
N GLY A 432 6.96 -50.31 -9.64
CA GLY A 432 8.26 -49.68 -9.88
C GLY A 432 8.11 -48.37 -10.66
N GLU A 433 7.32 -48.40 -11.75
CA GLU A 433 7.01 -47.20 -12.53
C GLU A 433 6.25 -46.13 -11.74
N MET A 434 5.31 -46.53 -10.87
CA MET A 434 4.62 -45.58 -9.97
C MET A 434 5.61 -44.93 -9.00
N SER A 435 6.48 -45.70 -8.36
CA SER A 435 7.52 -45.19 -7.47
C SER A 435 8.44 -44.19 -8.19
N ASP A 436 8.85 -44.49 -9.42
CA ASP A 436 9.75 -43.61 -10.17
C ASP A 436 9.06 -42.35 -10.71
N LYS A 437 7.78 -42.44 -11.12
CA LYS A 437 6.95 -41.27 -11.42
C LYS A 437 6.73 -40.39 -10.19
N MET A 438 6.49 -40.98 -9.02
CA MET A 438 6.34 -40.25 -7.77
C MET A 438 7.64 -39.56 -7.34
N LYS A 439 8.80 -40.23 -7.42
CA LYS A 439 10.11 -39.60 -7.17
C LYS A 439 10.36 -38.41 -8.12
N SER A 440 10.04 -38.59 -9.39
CA SER A 440 10.15 -37.51 -10.39
C SER A 440 9.21 -36.34 -10.07
N MET A 441 8.01 -36.62 -9.56
CA MET A 441 7.08 -35.61 -9.06
C MET A 441 7.65 -34.88 -7.84
N VAL A 442 8.22 -35.58 -6.85
CA VAL A 442 8.90 -34.95 -5.70
C VAL A 442 10.02 -34.03 -6.15
N GLN A 443 10.83 -34.46 -7.11
CA GLN A 443 11.92 -33.65 -7.63
C GLN A 443 11.40 -32.39 -8.35
N LYS A 444 10.34 -32.51 -9.16
CA LYS A 444 9.69 -31.35 -9.80
C LYS A 444 9.07 -30.40 -8.79
N VAL A 445 8.39 -30.91 -7.76
CA VAL A 445 7.81 -30.12 -6.66
C VAL A 445 8.90 -29.40 -5.88
N ASN A 446 10.01 -30.07 -5.56
CA ASN A 446 11.15 -29.44 -4.86
C ASN A 446 11.84 -28.37 -5.71
N ASN A 447 11.93 -28.55 -7.03
CA ASN A 447 12.46 -27.53 -7.92
C ASN A 447 11.49 -26.34 -8.05
N ALA A 448 10.17 -26.59 -8.16
CA ALA A 448 9.16 -25.54 -8.14
C ALA A 448 9.16 -24.77 -6.81
N LYS A 449 9.36 -25.45 -5.68
CA LYS A 449 9.47 -24.86 -4.33
C LYS A 449 10.63 -23.87 -4.19
N ARG A 450 11.73 -24.04 -4.93
CA ARG A 450 12.83 -23.06 -4.92
C ARG A 450 12.44 -21.74 -5.59
N ASN A 451 11.46 -21.78 -6.49
CA ASN A 451 11.05 -20.64 -7.30
C ASN A 451 9.73 -19.99 -6.80
N ILE A 452 8.84 -20.75 -6.15
CA ILE A 452 7.58 -20.25 -5.59
C ILE A 452 7.82 -19.78 -4.15
N ARG A 453 8.03 -18.47 -3.98
CA ARG A 453 8.23 -17.86 -2.65
C ARG A 453 6.94 -17.37 -1.97
N GLN A 454 5.82 -17.28 -2.70
CA GLN A 454 4.55 -16.76 -2.21
C GLN A 454 3.38 -17.74 -2.43
N GLU A 455 2.32 -17.60 -1.63
CA GLU A 455 1.06 -18.33 -1.83
C GLU A 455 0.38 -17.81 -3.11
N LEU A 456 -0.03 -18.73 -3.99
CA LEU A 456 -0.70 -18.39 -5.23
C LEU A 456 -2.14 -17.92 -4.95
N ASN A 457 -2.57 -16.93 -5.73
CA ASN A 457 -3.97 -16.49 -5.77
C ASN A 457 -4.64 -17.12 -6.99
N TYR A 458 -5.93 -17.40 -6.90
CA TYR A 458 -6.68 -18.04 -7.95
C TYR A 458 -8.01 -17.33 -8.17
N VAL A 459 -8.39 -17.19 -9.42
CA VAL A 459 -9.76 -16.86 -9.81
C VAL A 459 -10.53 -18.15 -9.95
N ILE A 460 -11.62 -18.29 -9.20
CA ILE A 460 -12.59 -19.37 -9.37
C ILE A 460 -13.77 -18.79 -10.13
N MET A 461 -14.07 -19.33 -11.29
CA MET A 461 -15.15 -18.82 -12.15
C MET A 461 -16.07 -19.94 -12.61
N GLU A 462 -17.37 -19.68 -12.71
CA GLU A 462 -18.30 -20.64 -13.32
C GLU A 462 -18.65 -20.17 -14.74
N PRO A 463 -18.15 -20.85 -15.80
CA PRO A 463 -18.33 -20.40 -17.17
C PRO A 463 -19.81 -20.51 -17.59
N VAL A 464 -20.29 -19.54 -18.38
CA VAL A 464 -21.70 -19.50 -18.83
C VAL A 464 -21.99 -20.65 -19.81
N GLU A 465 -21.05 -20.86 -20.73
CA GLU A 465 -21.02 -21.94 -21.72
C GLU A 465 -19.67 -22.66 -21.63
N LYS A 466 -19.52 -23.84 -22.25
CA LYS A 466 -18.20 -24.49 -22.32
C LYS A 466 -17.28 -23.63 -23.17
N THR A 467 -16.36 -22.93 -22.52
CA THR A 467 -15.35 -22.09 -23.15
C THR A 467 -13.98 -22.69 -22.86
N ASP A 468 -13.19 -22.95 -23.90
CA ASP A 468 -11.89 -23.61 -23.74
C ASP A 468 -10.79 -22.63 -23.29
N HIS A 469 -10.99 -21.33 -23.52
CA HIS A 469 -10.04 -20.26 -23.25
C HIS A 469 -10.63 -19.19 -22.35
N THR A 470 -9.85 -18.78 -21.35
CA THR A 470 -10.19 -17.74 -20.39
C THR A 470 -8.99 -16.83 -20.16
N TYR A 471 -9.29 -15.58 -19.82
CA TYR A 471 -8.31 -14.54 -19.56
C TYR A 471 -8.62 -13.89 -18.22
N ALA A 472 -7.62 -13.83 -17.34
CA ALA A 472 -7.67 -13.05 -16.11
C ALA A 472 -6.60 -11.96 -16.18
N ALA A 473 -7.03 -10.70 -16.15
CA ALA A 473 -6.18 -9.53 -16.00
C ALA A 473 -6.21 -9.08 -14.54
N PHE A 474 -5.05 -8.78 -13.97
CA PHE A 474 -4.90 -8.41 -12.57
C PHE A 474 -3.76 -7.44 -12.36
N TRP A 475 -3.82 -6.75 -11.23
CA TRP A 475 -2.82 -5.80 -10.80
C TRP A 475 -1.90 -6.41 -9.74
N ILE A 476 -0.62 -6.08 -9.84
CA ILE A 476 0.42 -6.45 -8.89
C ILE A 476 1.04 -5.21 -8.24
N THR A 477 1.73 -5.40 -7.14
CA THR A 477 2.56 -4.40 -6.48
C THR A 477 3.89 -5.00 -6.02
N HIS A 478 4.90 -4.17 -5.84
CA HIS A 478 6.22 -4.54 -5.33
C HIS A 478 6.41 -4.14 -3.86
N CYS A 479 5.38 -3.61 -3.19
CA CYS A 479 5.38 -3.34 -1.75
C CYS A 479 6.62 -2.55 -1.29
N THR A 480 7.36 -3.12 -0.33
CA THR A 480 8.58 -2.57 0.27
C THR A 480 9.69 -2.31 -0.75
N PHE A 481 9.77 -3.08 -1.84
CA PHE A 481 10.78 -2.90 -2.89
C PHE A 481 10.61 -1.60 -3.68
N ALA A 482 9.40 -1.05 -3.70
CA ALA A 482 9.06 0.20 -4.37
C ALA A 482 9.15 1.44 -3.46
N ASN A 483 9.52 1.28 -2.19
CA ASN A 483 9.78 2.41 -1.29
C ASN A 483 11.18 3.02 -1.54
N HIS A 484 11.38 4.21 -0.99
CA HIS A 484 12.66 4.93 -0.94
C HIS A 484 13.24 5.31 -2.31
N MET A 485 12.40 5.48 -3.33
CA MET A 485 12.82 6.14 -4.56
C MET A 485 12.85 7.64 -4.33
N ARG A 486 13.96 8.27 -4.72
CA ARG A 486 14.23 9.68 -4.39
C ARG A 486 13.32 10.62 -5.18
N PRO A 487 12.95 11.78 -4.61
CA PRO A 487 12.44 12.90 -5.40
C PRO A 487 13.38 13.23 -6.57
N GLY A 488 12.80 13.61 -7.71
CA GLY A 488 13.52 13.87 -8.96
C GLY A 488 13.81 12.62 -9.80
N THR A 489 13.45 11.42 -9.34
CA THR A 489 13.55 10.20 -10.16
C THR A 489 12.57 10.26 -11.33
N GLU A 490 13.07 10.03 -12.54
CA GLU A 490 12.26 9.96 -13.76
C GLU A 490 11.79 8.52 -14.01
N LEU A 491 10.50 8.39 -14.35
CA LEU A 491 9.87 7.13 -14.78
C LEU A 491 9.35 7.33 -16.19
N SER A 492 9.57 6.34 -17.05
CA SER A 492 9.13 6.39 -18.45
C SER A 492 8.10 5.32 -18.73
N ASN A 493 7.11 5.62 -19.58
CA ASN A 493 6.24 4.60 -20.13
C ASN A 493 7.03 3.64 -21.06
N GLN A 494 6.52 2.44 -21.32
CA GLN A 494 7.15 1.41 -22.15
C GLN A 494 7.58 1.93 -23.53
N LEU A 495 6.74 2.76 -24.15
CA LEU A 495 7.01 3.37 -25.46
C LEU A 495 7.97 4.57 -25.40
N LYS A 496 8.40 4.99 -24.20
CA LYS A 496 9.20 6.20 -23.93
C LYS A 496 8.63 7.49 -24.54
N SER A 497 7.34 7.51 -24.85
CA SER A 497 6.63 8.67 -25.40
C SER A 497 6.25 9.69 -24.32
N GLN A 498 6.04 9.22 -23.10
CA GLN A 498 5.71 10.02 -21.93
C GLN A 498 6.60 9.62 -20.76
N SER A 499 6.99 10.60 -19.96
CA SER A 499 7.66 10.40 -18.68
C SER A 499 7.01 11.21 -17.57
N MET A 500 7.26 10.79 -16.35
CA MET A 500 6.86 11.49 -15.14
C MET A 500 8.04 11.55 -14.17
N ILE A 501 8.07 12.57 -13.34
CA ILE A 501 9.15 12.78 -12.37
C ILE A 501 8.52 12.80 -10.97
N LEU A 502 9.13 12.06 -10.04
CA LEU A 502 8.69 12.03 -8.65
C LEU A 502 8.96 13.39 -7.96
N LEU A 503 7.94 13.94 -7.31
CA LEU A 503 8.05 15.13 -6.47
C LEU A 503 8.36 14.79 -5.01
N THR A 504 7.93 13.61 -4.56
CA THR A 504 8.18 13.11 -3.20
C THR A 504 8.86 11.75 -3.25
N GLU A 505 9.44 11.35 -2.13
CA GLU A 505 9.92 9.99 -1.95
C GLU A 505 8.74 8.99 -2.01
N THR A 506 8.98 7.79 -2.52
CA THR A 506 7.99 6.71 -2.45
C THR A 506 7.95 6.07 -1.08
N ILE A 507 6.76 5.98 -0.49
CA ILE A 507 6.54 5.49 0.87
C ILE A 507 5.30 4.60 0.96
N GLY A 508 5.13 3.95 2.11
CA GLY A 508 3.90 3.23 2.49
C GLY A 508 3.72 1.84 1.88
N GLY A 509 4.64 1.39 1.01
CA GLY A 509 4.62 0.04 0.50
C GLY A 509 4.88 -0.98 1.61
N ALA A 510 3.97 -1.94 1.79
CA ALA A 510 4.07 -2.94 2.84
C ALA A 510 3.63 -4.31 2.33
N GLU A 511 4.36 -5.34 2.73
CA GLU A 511 3.98 -6.71 2.42
C GLU A 511 2.75 -7.14 3.20
N GLU A 512 2.14 -8.24 2.73
CA GLU A 512 1.03 -8.89 3.37
C GLU A 512 1.31 -9.20 4.86
N GLN A 513 0.32 -8.93 5.73
CA GLN A 513 0.43 -9.28 7.14
C GLN A 513 0.26 -10.78 7.35
N LYS A 514 1.23 -11.45 8.00
CA LYS A 514 1.21 -12.88 8.30
C LYS A 514 1.41 -13.14 9.80
N GLY A 515 0.95 -14.29 10.29
CA GLY A 515 1.22 -14.74 11.66
C GLY A 515 0.60 -13.87 12.75
N SER A 516 1.43 -13.30 13.64
CA SER A 516 0.96 -12.46 14.76
C SER A 516 0.32 -11.15 14.31
N ASP A 517 0.79 -10.56 13.21
CA ASP A 517 0.30 -9.28 12.70
C ASP A 517 -1.13 -9.40 12.21
N SER A 518 -1.46 -10.50 11.54
CA SER A 518 -2.83 -10.76 11.08
C SER A 518 -3.81 -10.91 12.25
N ILE A 519 -3.35 -11.38 13.42
CA ILE A 519 -4.18 -11.44 14.64
C ILE A 519 -4.46 -10.02 15.16
N GLN A 520 -3.50 -9.10 15.07
CA GLN A 520 -3.72 -7.70 15.46
C GLN A 520 -4.68 -7.00 14.51
N ALA A 521 -4.50 -7.18 13.20
CA ALA A 521 -5.43 -6.72 12.17
C ALA A 521 -6.85 -7.28 12.39
N TYR A 522 -6.96 -8.57 12.73
CA TYR A 522 -8.22 -9.21 13.10
C TYR A 522 -8.88 -8.56 14.31
N LYS A 523 -8.12 -8.35 15.38
CA LYS A 523 -8.62 -7.69 16.60
C LYS A 523 -9.15 -6.30 16.30
N TYR A 524 -8.42 -5.50 15.51
CA TYR A 524 -8.89 -4.20 15.07
C TYR A 524 -10.19 -4.32 14.26
N ALA A 525 -10.19 -5.13 13.20
CA ALA A 525 -11.33 -5.23 12.30
C ALA A 525 -12.64 -5.64 12.99
N LEU A 526 -12.57 -6.57 13.96
CA LEU A 526 -13.73 -6.98 14.74
C LEU A 526 -14.24 -5.91 15.70
N THR A 527 -13.32 -5.17 16.32
CA THR A 527 -13.68 -4.19 17.36
C THR A 527 -14.19 -2.88 16.77
N THR A 528 -13.64 -2.46 15.64
CA THR A 528 -13.87 -1.11 15.08
C THR A 528 -14.74 -1.11 13.83
N ARG A 529 -14.81 -2.23 13.09
CA ARG A 529 -15.48 -2.31 11.77
C ARG A 529 -15.07 -1.16 10.83
N ASP A 530 -13.77 -0.85 10.80
CA ASP A 530 -13.17 0.25 10.01
C ASP A 530 -13.61 1.67 10.40
N LYS A 531 -14.18 1.84 11.59
CA LYS A 531 -14.55 3.16 12.14
C LYS A 531 -13.97 3.36 13.53
N ILE A 532 -13.37 4.52 13.76
CA ILE A 532 -12.76 4.88 15.04
C ILE A 532 -13.78 5.68 15.85
N ILE A 533 -14.23 5.11 16.97
CA ILE A 533 -15.26 5.70 17.84
C ILE A 533 -14.74 5.86 19.27
N SER A 534 -14.02 4.86 19.77
CA SER A 534 -13.50 4.80 21.14
C SER A 534 -12.00 5.08 21.23
N LEU A 535 -11.51 5.40 22.44
CA LEU A 535 -10.07 5.57 22.69
C LEU A 535 -9.29 4.26 22.50
N GLU A 536 -9.92 3.11 22.75
CA GLU A 536 -9.31 1.80 22.50
C GLU A 536 -9.24 1.49 21.00
N ASP A 537 -10.17 2.02 20.19
CA ASP A 537 -10.14 1.88 18.73
C ASP A 537 -8.90 2.57 18.15
N VAL A 538 -8.58 3.76 18.66
CA VAL A 538 -7.34 4.48 18.31
C VAL A 538 -6.10 3.67 18.65
N LYS A 539 -6.04 3.09 19.87
CA LYS A 539 -4.90 2.22 20.26
C LYS A 539 -4.80 0.97 19.38
N ASN A 540 -5.92 0.33 19.08
CA ASN A 540 -5.95 -0.86 18.23
C ASN A 540 -5.53 -0.50 16.79
N TYR A 541 -5.91 0.68 16.30
CA TYR A 541 -5.47 1.19 15.01
C TYR A 541 -3.96 1.41 14.97
N CYS A 542 -3.41 2.14 15.94
CA CYS A 542 -1.96 2.38 16.02
C CYS A 542 -1.16 1.08 16.14
N ARG A 543 -1.63 0.09 16.92
CA ARG A 543 -1.01 -1.24 17.01
C ARG A 543 -1.01 -1.97 15.68
N MET A 544 -2.15 -1.97 14.98
CA MET A 544 -2.28 -2.60 13.66
C MET A 544 -1.34 -1.98 12.62
N VAL A 545 -1.18 -0.65 12.63
CA VAL A 545 -0.35 0.05 11.64
C VAL A 545 1.15 -0.07 11.95
N LEU A 546 1.55 0.17 13.20
CA LEU A 546 2.97 0.24 13.60
C LEU A 546 3.57 -1.10 14.00
N LYS A 547 2.76 -2.11 14.33
CA LYS A 547 3.19 -3.49 14.58
C LYS A 547 4.39 -3.57 15.55
N ASP A 548 5.50 -4.18 15.14
CA ASP A 548 6.72 -4.37 15.92
C ASP A 548 7.50 -3.06 16.16
N GLU A 549 7.24 -1.99 15.39
CA GLU A 549 7.87 -0.70 15.62
C GLU A 549 7.30 0.01 16.86
N LEU A 550 6.16 -0.44 17.38
CA LEU A 550 5.48 0.18 18.50
C LEU A 550 5.92 -0.40 19.85
N LYS A 551 6.32 0.48 20.77
CA LYS A 551 6.56 0.14 22.17
C LYS A 551 5.29 0.34 23.01
N ASP A 552 4.69 1.53 22.94
CA ASP A 552 3.50 1.91 23.71
C ASP A 552 2.67 2.99 22.99
N VAL A 553 1.35 3.01 23.25
CA VAL A 553 0.43 4.06 22.75
C VAL A 553 -0.44 4.55 23.89
N ARG A 554 -0.34 5.84 24.18
CA ARG A 554 -1.11 6.52 25.22
C ARG A 554 -2.10 7.44 24.56
N VAL A 555 -3.37 7.30 24.94
CA VAL A 555 -4.45 8.13 24.39
C VAL A 555 -5.12 8.87 25.53
N LYS A 556 -5.14 10.20 25.45
CA LYS A 556 -5.70 11.11 26.46
C LYS A 556 -6.63 12.12 25.80
N ARG A 557 -7.55 12.69 26.59
CA ARG A 557 -8.38 13.81 26.13
C ARG A 557 -7.65 15.11 26.41
N GLY A 558 -7.59 15.98 25.41
CA GLY A 558 -6.93 17.28 25.49
C GLY A 558 -7.82 18.40 24.96
N THR A 559 -7.23 19.59 24.87
CA THR A 559 -7.82 20.77 24.25
C THR A 559 -6.75 21.49 23.46
N MET A 560 -7.05 21.94 22.25
CA MET A 560 -6.15 22.77 21.45
C MET A 560 -6.84 24.04 20.98
N ILE A 561 -6.06 25.04 20.58
CA ILE A 561 -6.57 26.21 19.87
C ILE A 561 -6.91 25.76 18.45
N SER A 562 -8.11 26.05 17.97
CA SER A 562 -8.51 25.73 16.60
C SER A 562 -7.64 26.51 15.61
N ASN A 563 -7.26 25.82 14.54
CA ASN A 563 -6.59 26.45 13.41
C ASN A 563 -7.57 27.32 12.59
N LYS A 564 -8.88 27.08 12.68
CA LYS A 564 -9.88 27.86 11.92
C LYS A 564 -10.08 29.25 12.54
N PRO A 565 -10.18 30.30 11.71
CA PRO A 565 -10.50 31.63 12.21
C PRO A 565 -11.82 31.63 13.01
N LYS A 566 -11.82 32.29 14.18
CA LYS A 566 -12.99 32.53 15.04
C LYS A 566 -13.55 31.31 15.81
N GLU A 567 -12.86 30.16 15.83
CA GLU A 567 -13.38 28.94 16.47
C GLU A 567 -12.88 28.70 17.92
N GLY A 568 -11.86 29.43 18.40
CA GLY A 568 -11.43 29.38 19.81
C GLY A 568 -10.78 28.05 20.21
N PHE A 569 -11.10 27.51 21.40
CA PHE A 569 -10.57 26.21 21.86
C PHE A 569 -11.47 25.05 21.45
N VAL A 570 -10.88 23.99 20.92
CA VAL A 570 -11.56 22.74 20.52
C VAL A 570 -11.07 21.56 21.34
N ARG A 571 -11.96 20.60 21.59
CA ARG A 571 -11.61 19.35 22.27
C ARG A 571 -10.81 18.46 21.34
N THR A 572 -9.75 17.86 21.86
CA THR A 572 -8.88 16.96 21.10
C THR A 572 -8.72 15.61 21.75
N VAL A 573 -8.37 14.62 20.93
CA VAL A 573 -7.82 13.34 21.39
C VAL A 573 -6.33 13.36 21.11
N GLU A 574 -5.53 13.36 22.17
CA GLU A 574 -4.07 13.31 22.10
C GLU A 574 -3.60 11.86 22.09
N VAL A 575 -2.87 11.51 21.04
CA VAL A 575 -2.30 10.18 20.80
C VAL A 575 -0.78 10.32 20.88
N GLU A 576 -0.21 9.79 21.94
CA GLU A 576 1.23 9.74 22.18
C GLU A 576 1.73 8.34 21.82
N ILE A 577 2.66 8.28 20.86
CA ILE A 577 3.22 7.05 20.32
C ILE A 577 4.69 6.97 20.77
N VAL A 578 5.04 5.85 21.41
CA VAL A 578 6.42 5.52 21.77
C VAL A 578 6.90 4.41 20.85
N PRO A 579 7.84 4.67 19.93
CA PRO A 579 8.37 3.64 19.04
C PRO A 579 9.59 2.92 19.66
N ASN A 580 9.83 1.68 19.25
CA ASN A 580 11.01 0.89 19.64
C ASN A 580 12.30 1.39 18.94
N ASN A 581 12.18 1.93 17.72
CA ASN A 581 13.31 2.24 16.84
C ASN A 581 13.42 3.75 16.54
N TYR A 582 13.18 4.62 17.53
CA TYR A 582 13.20 6.08 17.32
C TYR A 582 14.52 6.55 16.69
N SER A 583 15.64 6.14 17.29
CA SER A 583 17.00 6.53 16.89
C SER A 583 17.42 6.03 15.51
N PHE A 584 16.84 4.93 15.02
CA PHE A 584 17.20 4.35 13.73
C PHE A 584 16.65 5.15 12.55
N TYR A 585 15.37 5.54 12.62
CA TYR A 585 14.71 6.30 11.54
C TYR A 585 14.85 7.82 11.71
N GLY A 586 15.11 8.29 12.93
CA GLY A 586 15.29 9.71 13.24
C GLY A 586 13.98 10.50 13.33
N ARG A 587 14.10 11.73 13.82
CA ARG A 587 12.95 12.61 14.15
C ARG A 587 12.05 12.91 12.96
N MET A 588 12.63 13.25 11.81
CA MET A 588 11.88 13.70 10.63
C MET A 588 10.99 12.60 10.03
N TYR A 589 11.47 11.35 10.04
CA TYR A 589 10.67 10.20 9.61
C TYR A 589 9.44 10.03 10.51
N TRP A 590 9.66 10.07 11.82
CA TRP A 590 8.60 9.89 12.81
C TRP A 590 7.59 11.04 12.76
N GLU A 591 8.02 12.29 12.67
CA GLU A 591 7.10 13.44 12.50
C GLU A 591 6.21 13.28 11.24
N ASN A 592 6.77 12.83 10.12
CA ASN A 592 5.99 12.51 8.92
C ASN A 592 5.00 11.36 9.16
N MET A 593 5.43 10.30 9.85
CA MET A 593 4.56 9.17 10.21
C MET A 593 3.40 9.60 11.12
N ALA A 594 3.65 10.50 12.09
CA ALA A 594 2.61 11.05 12.96
C ALA A 594 1.54 11.79 12.15
N ASN A 595 1.96 12.60 11.17
CA ASN A 595 1.05 13.31 10.27
C ASN A 595 0.21 12.36 9.42
N ILE A 596 0.83 11.30 8.87
CA ILE A 596 0.11 10.26 8.11
C ILE A 596 -0.92 9.56 8.99
N LEU A 597 -0.51 9.08 10.17
CA LEU A 597 -1.39 8.42 11.12
C LEU A 597 -2.57 9.30 11.54
N ARG A 598 -2.32 10.59 11.81
CA ARG A 598 -3.39 11.54 12.14
C ARG A 598 -4.39 11.64 11.01
N ASN A 599 -3.93 11.85 9.78
CA ASN A 599 -4.82 12.03 8.63
C ASN A 599 -5.68 10.78 8.40
N GLN A 600 -5.09 9.59 8.55
CA GLN A 600 -5.83 8.33 8.43
C GLN A 600 -6.80 8.11 9.60
N ILE A 601 -6.43 8.47 10.83
CA ILE A 601 -7.33 8.42 11.99
C ILE A 601 -8.52 9.34 11.75
N VAL A 602 -8.29 10.58 11.32
CA VAL A 602 -9.35 11.57 11.03
C VAL A 602 -10.29 11.05 9.93
N ALA A 603 -9.76 10.46 8.85
CA ALA A 603 -10.57 9.90 7.78
C ALA A 603 -11.47 8.73 8.22
N LYS A 604 -11.05 7.97 9.25
CA LYS A 604 -11.79 6.81 9.79
C LYS A 604 -12.62 7.15 11.02
N ALA A 605 -12.39 8.28 11.66
CA ALA A 605 -13.09 8.73 12.86
C ALA A 605 -14.46 9.33 12.55
N ILE A 606 -15.22 9.59 13.62
CA ILE A 606 -16.47 10.37 13.55
C ILE A 606 -16.14 11.84 13.30
N ASP A 607 -16.90 12.49 12.43
CA ASP A 607 -16.79 13.92 12.14
C ASP A 607 -16.87 14.79 13.41
N GLY A 608 -16.06 15.84 13.45
CA GLY A 608 -16.09 16.86 14.51
C GLY A 608 -15.16 16.61 15.70
N ILE A 609 -14.36 15.54 15.70
CA ILE A 609 -13.32 15.30 16.69
C ILE A 609 -11.94 15.59 16.08
N GLU A 610 -11.18 16.48 16.72
CA GLU A 610 -9.79 16.75 16.33
C GLU A 610 -8.84 15.75 17.01
N TYR A 611 -7.89 15.21 16.24
CA TYR A 611 -6.88 14.27 16.71
C TYR A 611 -5.51 14.91 16.62
N LEU A 612 -4.71 14.74 17.66
CA LEU A 612 -3.34 15.20 17.71
C LEU A 612 -2.43 14.00 17.96
N VAL A 613 -1.52 13.72 17.03
CA VAL A 613 -0.59 12.59 17.12
C VAL A 613 0.81 13.14 17.39
N LYS A 614 1.43 12.70 18.49
CA LYS A 614 2.79 13.06 18.91
C LYS A 614 3.61 11.79 19.04
N ILE A 615 4.90 11.92 18.76
CA ILE A 615 5.86 10.84 18.97
C ILE A 615 6.85 11.28 20.04
N SER A 616 7.03 10.42 21.04
CA SER A 616 7.87 10.65 22.20
C SER A 616 9.03 9.65 22.20
N ASN A 617 10.25 10.14 22.50
CA ASN A 617 11.43 9.31 22.63
C ASN A 617 11.70 8.99 24.10
N GLU A 618 11.24 7.84 24.59
CA GLU A 618 11.49 7.44 25.98
C GLU A 618 12.96 7.07 26.27
N ASP A 619 13.82 6.93 25.27
CA ASP A 619 15.26 6.67 25.50
C ASP A 619 15.99 7.90 26.08
N THR A 620 15.36 9.09 26.09
CA THR A 620 15.94 10.33 26.64
C THR A 620 15.22 10.88 27.89
N ASP A 621 13.96 10.52 28.12
CA ASP A 621 13.13 11.18 29.16
C ASP A 621 13.31 10.61 30.59
N PHE A 622 14.26 9.69 30.81
CA PHE A 622 14.62 9.19 32.15
C PHE A 622 15.72 9.98 32.86
N PHE A 623 16.32 10.99 32.21
CA PHE A 623 17.41 11.80 32.78
C PHE A 623 17.02 13.20 33.24
N GLU A 624 15.75 13.59 33.10
CA GLU A 624 15.22 14.84 33.67
C GLU A 624 14.02 14.55 34.58
N ASN A 625 14.31 14.01 35.76
CA ASN A 625 13.47 14.14 36.96
C ASN A 625 14.34 14.22 38.20
#